data_AF-F1L9L8-F1
#
_entry.id   AF-F1L9L8-F1
#
_cell.length_a   1.000
_cell.length_b   1.000
_cell.length_c   1.000
_cell.angle_alpha   90.00
_cell.angle_beta   90.00
_cell.angle_gamma   90.00
#
_symmetry.space_group_name_H-M   'P 1'
#
loop_
_entity.id
_entity.type
_entity.pdbx_description
1 polymer ?
#
loop_
_entity_poly.entity_id
_entity_poly.type
_entity_poly.pdbx_seq_one_letter_code
_entity_poly.pdbx_strand_id
1 'polypeptide(L)'
;MGKVKMEVDEDVKPTKAELETEIIPAPTTEKGEYEELCGMVNAIAQPLAGRKLAKKLYKLIKKASKEKTYLRQGLSDVHKAIRRNETGIVILAGDVSPLDVYSHVPALCEDKDLPYVFTPSRKHLGLAAGHKRPSILLLVKEHEDYAELYNEVREQINLLPPIA
;
A
#
# COMPACT_ATOMS: atom_id res chain seq x y z
N MET A 1 55.08 -7.66 27.46
CA MET A 1 55.73 -7.87 26.14
C MET A 1 55.26 -9.20 25.59
N GLY A 2 54.59 -9.19 24.44
CA GLY A 2 54.10 -10.39 23.78
C GLY A 2 53.13 -10.01 22.67
N LYS A 3 53.66 -9.69 21.49
CA LYS A 3 52.90 -9.42 20.26
C LYS A 3 52.38 -10.75 19.72
N VAL A 4 51.10 -10.82 19.35
CA VAL A 4 50.64 -11.74 18.30
C VAL A 4 49.77 -10.94 17.34
N LYS A 5 50.32 -10.80 16.14
CA LYS A 5 49.70 -10.25 14.93
C LYS A 5 49.01 -11.43 14.24
N MET A 6 47.76 -11.28 13.84
CA MET A 6 47.15 -12.14 12.83
C MET A 6 46.32 -11.24 11.90
N GLU A 7 46.91 -10.94 10.76
CA GLU A 7 46.25 -10.46 9.55
C GLU A 7 45.71 -11.67 8.78
N VAL A 8 44.47 -11.58 8.31
CA VAL A 8 43.94 -12.21 7.09
C VAL A 8 42.82 -11.24 6.64
N ASP A 9 43.02 -10.40 5.61
CA ASP A 9 42.69 -10.64 4.18
C ASP A 9 41.22 -11.09 4.00
N GLU A 10 40.38 -10.59 3.10
CA GLU A 10 40.50 -9.70 1.93
C GLU A 10 39.04 -9.37 1.51
N ASP A 11 38.85 -8.35 0.68
CA ASP A 11 37.59 -7.89 0.05
C ASP A 11 36.40 -8.87 -0.06
N VAL A 12 35.23 -8.47 0.47
CA VAL A 12 33.93 -8.78 -0.15
C VAL A 12 33.09 -7.52 -0.18
N LYS A 13 33.24 -6.74 -1.27
CA LYS A 13 32.22 -5.80 -1.74
C LYS A 13 30.92 -6.61 -1.95
N PRO A 14 29.75 -6.16 -1.50
CA PRO A 14 28.51 -6.80 -1.92
C PRO A 14 28.31 -6.46 -3.40
N THR A 15 28.64 -7.43 -4.24
CA THR A 15 28.45 -7.39 -5.69
C THR A 15 26.97 -7.35 -6.03
N LYS A 16 26.65 -6.47 -6.99
CA LYS A 16 25.44 -6.47 -7.80
C LYS A 16 25.17 -7.88 -8.37
N ALA A 17 23.89 -8.24 -8.49
CA ALA A 17 23.32 -9.53 -8.87
C ALA A 17 23.27 -10.50 -7.67
N GLU A 18 22.11 -10.93 -7.17
CA GLU A 18 21.03 -11.56 -7.92
C GLU A 18 19.64 -11.07 -7.45
N LEU A 19 18.91 -10.37 -8.32
CA LEU A 19 17.45 -10.24 -8.23
C LEU A 19 16.86 -11.43 -8.99
N GLU A 20 16.75 -12.58 -8.33
CA GLU A 20 15.88 -13.63 -8.82
C GLU A 20 14.45 -13.11 -8.80
N THR A 21 13.88 -12.93 -9.99
CA THR A 21 12.53 -12.42 -10.17
C THR A 21 11.57 -13.55 -9.85
N GLU A 22 11.31 -13.79 -8.57
CA GLU A 22 10.17 -14.60 -8.16
C GLU A 22 8.90 -13.95 -8.72
N ILE A 23 8.15 -14.69 -9.53
CA ILE A 23 6.92 -14.22 -10.17
C ILE A 23 5.88 -13.98 -9.06
N ILE A 24 5.75 -12.75 -8.59
CA ILE A 24 4.69 -12.37 -7.66
C ILE A 24 3.37 -12.35 -8.45
N PRO A 25 2.35 -13.14 -8.03
CA PRO A 25 1.07 -13.17 -8.74
C PRO A 25 0.41 -11.79 -8.68
N ALA A 26 -0.19 -11.36 -9.80
CA ALA A 26 -0.92 -10.11 -9.84
C ALA A 26 -2.24 -10.23 -9.04
N PRO A 27 -2.76 -9.13 -8.46
CA PRO A 27 -4.07 -9.15 -7.81
C PRO A 27 -5.15 -9.51 -8.83
N THR A 28 -6.01 -10.48 -8.49
CA THR A 28 -7.13 -10.88 -9.32
C THR A 28 -8.18 -9.78 -9.33
N THR A 29 -8.68 -9.45 -10.51
CA THR A 29 -9.73 -8.44 -10.72
C THR A 29 -10.79 -8.96 -11.69
N GLU A 30 -10.96 -10.28 -11.73
CA GLU A 30 -12.06 -10.93 -12.43
C GLU A 30 -13.40 -10.54 -11.81
N LYS A 31 -14.46 -10.51 -12.62
CA LYS A 31 -15.72 -9.87 -12.19
C LYS A 31 -16.35 -10.60 -11.00
N GLY A 32 -16.49 -11.92 -11.09
CA GLY A 32 -17.12 -12.74 -10.04
C GLY A 32 -16.33 -12.69 -8.75
N GLU A 33 -15.03 -13.01 -8.80
CA GLU A 33 -14.16 -13.03 -7.61
C GLU A 33 -14.09 -11.67 -6.90
N TYR A 34 -14.04 -10.56 -7.65
CA TYR A 34 -14.01 -9.23 -7.03
C TYR A 34 -15.32 -8.88 -6.33
N GLU A 35 -16.46 -9.24 -6.91
CA GLU A 35 -17.78 -9.04 -6.31
C GLU A 35 -17.96 -9.87 -5.03
N GLU A 36 -17.47 -11.12 -5.03
CA GLU A 36 -17.45 -11.97 -3.84
C GLU A 36 -16.58 -11.38 -2.72
N LEU A 37 -15.38 -10.89 -3.06
CA LEU A 37 -14.50 -10.23 -2.09
C LEU A 37 -15.13 -8.97 -1.52
N CYS A 38 -15.87 -8.19 -2.32
CA CYS A 38 -16.64 -7.05 -1.82
C CYS A 38 -17.73 -7.45 -0.81
N GLY A 39 -18.28 -8.66 -0.92
CA GLY A 39 -19.25 -9.19 0.04
C GLY A 39 -18.64 -9.67 1.37
N MET A 40 -17.31 -9.84 1.43
CA MET A 40 -16.59 -10.34 2.60
C MET A 40 -15.89 -9.23 3.41
N VAL A 41 -16.14 -7.96 3.08
CA VAL A 41 -15.55 -6.82 3.79
C VAL A 41 -16.26 -6.56 5.13
N ASN A 42 -15.57 -5.91 6.05
CA ASN A 42 -16.13 -5.47 7.31
C ASN A 42 -17.01 -4.21 7.17
N ALA A 43 -17.75 -3.90 8.23
CA ALA A 43 -18.75 -2.83 8.23
C ALA A 43 -18.18 -1.41 8.03
N ILE A 44 -16.90 -1.19 8.37
CA ILE A 44 -16.26 0.13 8.23
C ILE A 44 -15.70 0.37 6.82
N ALA A 45 -15.75 -0.62 5.93
CA ALA A 45 -15.12 -0.58 4.61
C ALA A 45 -15.88 0.31 3.62
N GLN A 46 -16.08 1.57 3.98
CA GLN A 46 -16.68 2.61 3.17
C GLN A 46 -15.73 3.83 3.16
N PRO A 47 -15.57 4.53 2.03
CA PRO A 47 -16.08 4.16 0.71
C PRO A 47 -15.27 3.00 0.08
N LEU A 48 -15.97 2.00 -0.47
CA LEU A 48 -15.36 0.84 -1.12
C LEU A 48 -15.05 1.13 -2.60
N ALA A 49 -13.83 0.81 -3.03
CA ALA A 49 -13.44 0.95 -4.42
C ALA A 49 -14.22 -0.03 -5.31
N GLY A 50 -14.91 0.49 -6.33
CA GLY A 50 -15.45 -0.34 -7.39
C GLY A 50 -14.33 -1.00 -8.22
N ARG A 51 -14.66 -2.09 -8.92
CA ARG A 51 -13.71 -2.87 -9.74
C ARG A 51 -12.81 -2.04 -10.67
N LYS A 52 -13.37 -1.00 -11.31
CA LYS A 52 -12.62 -0.11 -12.22
C LYS A 52 -11.59 0.72 -11.47
N LEU A 53 -11.98 1.31 -10.33
CA LEU A 53 -11.10 2.10 -9.47
C LEU A 53 -10.01 1.21 -8.84
N ALA A 54 -10.36 0.02 -8.36
CA ALA A 54 -9.40 -0.92 -7.79
C ALA A 54 -8.31 -1.35 -8.77
N LYS A 55 -8.65 -1.59 -10.04
CA LYS A 55 -7.65 -1.84 -11.10
C LYS A 55 -6.65 -0.69 -11.25
N LYS A 56 -7.12 0.57 -11.16
CA LYS A 56 -6.26 1.76 -11.22
C LYS A 56 -5.42 1.89 -9.96
N LEU A 57 -6.00 1.69 -8.78
CA LEU A 57 -5.31 1.68 -7.49
C LEU A 57 -4.17 0.67 -7.48
N TYR A 58 -4.41 -0.58 -7.89
CA TYR A 58 -3.36 -1.61 -7.92
C TYR A 58 -2.23 -1.27 -8.91
N LYS A 59 -2.55 -0.63 -10.06
CA LYS A 59 -1.53 -0.11 -10.99
C LYS A 59 -0.74 1.03 -10.37
N LEU A 60 -1.40 1.95 -9.66
CA LEU A 60 -0.78 3.08 -8.98
C LEU A 60 0.18 2.58 -7.89
N ILE A 61 -0.27 1.67 -7.04
CA ILE A 61 0.56 1.04 -6.00
C ILE A 61 1.78 0.34 -6.62
N LYS A 62 1.60 -0.37 -7.74
CA LYS A 62 2.69 -1.06 -8.44
C LYS A 62 3.71 -0.09 -9.06
N LYS A 63 3.30 1.11 -9.47
CA LYS A 63 4.23 2.15 -9.92
C LYS A 63 4.93 2.80 -8.71
N ALA A 64 4.18 3.14 -7.68
CA ALA A 64 4.70 3.74 -6.45
C ALA A 64 5.65 2.81 -5.68
N SER A 65 5.48 1.49 -5.77
CA SER A 65 6.37 0.53 -5.11
C SER A 65 7.78 0.46 -5.73
N LYS A 66 7.95 0.94 -6.96
CA LYS A 66 9.27 1.05 -7.60
C LYS A 66 10.06 2.23 -7.05
N GLU A 67 9.35 3.29 -6.67
CA GLU A 67 9.95 4.50 -6.12
C GLU A 67 10.13 4.40 -4.61
N LYS A 68 11.39 4.35 -4.17
CA LYS A 68 11.71 4.27 -2.75
C LYS A 68 11.17 5.51 -2.05
N THR A 69 10.56 5.31 -0.88
CA THR A 69 9.98 6.35 0.02
C THR A 69 8.61 6.92 -0.38
N TYR A 70 8.13 6.71 -1.60
CA TYR A 70 6.81 7.20 -2.04
C TYR A 70 5.64 6.28 -1.67
N LEU A 71 5.95 5.04 -1.28
CA LEU A 71 4.98 4.10 -0.75
C LEU A 71 5.27 3.81 0.73
N ARG A 72 4.32 4.13 1.61
CA ARG A 72 4.34 3.70 3.02
C ARG A 72 3.41 2.50 3.17
N GLN A 73 3.83 1.50 3.95
CA GLN A 73 3.11 0.24 4.08
C GLN A 73 2.94 -0.14 5.54
N GLY A 74 1.73 -0.54 5.91
CA GLY A 74 1.41 -0.96 7.27
C GLY A 74 1.05 0.19 8.22
N LEU A 75 0.40 -0.18 9.32
CA LEU A 75 -0.16 0.75 10.30
C LEU A 75 0.89 1.70 10.90
N SER A 76 2.02 1.15 11.34
CA SER A 76 3.07 1.94 12.00
C SER A 76 3.68 3.00 11.10
N ASP A 77 3.87 2.69 9.82
CA ASP A 77 4.52 3.60 8.87
C ASP A 77 3.53 4.63 8.32
N VAL A 78 2.30 4.22 8.04
CA VAL A 78 1.22 5.16 7.67
C VAL A 78 0.95 6.12 8.82
N HIS A 79 0.89 5.66 10.07
CA HIS A 79 0.76 6.55 11.23
C HIS A 79 1.92 7.53 11.37
N LYS A 80 3.16 7.10 11.14
CA LYS A 80 4.32 8.03 11.16
C LYS A 80 4.19 9.08 10.06
N ALA A 81 3.78 8.68 8.85
CA ALA A 81 3.58 9.59 7.73
C ALA A 81 2.47 10.60 8.01
N ILE A 82 1.32 10.14 8.50
CA ILE A 82 0.21 10.99 8.94
C ILE A 82 0.70 11.96 10.02
N ARG A 83 1.41 11.50 11.07
CA ARG A 83 1.96 12.39 12.13
C ARG A 83 2.95 13.44 11.61
N ARG A 84 3.69 13.13 10.56
CA ARG A 84 4.61 14.05 9.88
C ARG A 84 3.92 14.98 8.88
N ASN A 85 2.59 14.94 8.79
CA ASN A 85 1.79 15.66 7.81
C ASN A 85 2.25 15.36 6.36
N GLU A 86 2.67 14.13 6.08
CA GLU A 86 2.89 13.69 4.71
C GLU A 86 1.53 13.60 4.00
N THR A 87 1.43 14.21 2.81
CA THR A 87 0.25 14.15 1.96
C THR A 87 0.27 12.92 1.06
N GLY A 88 -0.90 12.40 0.75
CA GLY A 88 -1.02 11.18 -0.05
C GLY A 88 -2.45 10.66 -0.10
N ILE A 89 -2.63 9.56 -0.83
CA ILE A 89 -3.86 8.76 -0.83
C ILE A 89 -3.68 7.58 0.10
N VAL A 90 -4.61 7.40 1.04
CA VAL A 90 -4.61 6.26 1.98
C VAL A 90 -5.49 5.14 1.42
N ILE A 91 -4.94 3.94 1.35
CA ILE A 91 -5.62 2.75 0.82
C ILE A 91 -5.70 1.72 1.94
N LEU A 92 -6.92 1.31 2.25
CA LEU A 92 -7.23 0.36 3.33
C LEU A 92 -7.73 -0.97 2.77
N ALA A 93 -7.49 -2.07 3.48
CA ALA A 93 -8.14 -3.34 3.20
C ALA A 93 -9.44 -3.49 4.01
N GLY A 94 -10.47 -4.10 3.43
CA GLY A 94 -11.77 -4.34 4.06
C GLY A 94 -11.92 -5.72 4.71
N ASP A 95 -11.08 -6.70 4.38
CA ASP A 95 -11.13 -8.08 4.92
C ASP A 95 -10.25 -8.29 6.18
N VAL A 96 -9.96 -7.22 6.90
CA VAL A 96 -9.02 -7.23 8.02
C VAL A 96 -9.74 -7.56 9.31
N SER A 97 -9.18 -8.53 10.04
CA SER A 97 -9.58 -8.93 11.38
C SER A 97 -8.34 -9.08 12.27
N PRO A 98 -8.35 -8.54 13.51
CA PRO A 98 -9.44 -7.83 14.16
C PRO A 98 -9.60 -6.37 13.69
N LEU A 99 -10.82 -5.84 13.76
CA LEU A 99 -11.20 -4.50 13.29
C LEU A 99 -10.46 -3.38 14.04
N ASP A 100 -10.22 -3.60 15.34
CA ASP A 100 -9.61 -2.63 16.25
C ASP A 100 -8.21 -2.16 15.83
N VAL A 101 -7.54 -2.96 14.98
CA VAL A 101 -6.19 -2.67 14.50
C VAL A 101 -6.13 -1.35 13.73
N TYR A 102 -7.18 -0.98 13.00
CA TYR A 102 -7.13 0.16 12.07
C TYR A 102 -8.42 0.95 11.94
N SER A 103 -9.44 0.65 12.76
CA SER A 103 -10.74 1.34 12.78
C SER A 103 -10.66 2.85 13.01
N HIS A 104 -9.60 3.33 13.66
CA HIS A 104 -9.33 4.74 13.92
C HIS A 104 -8.65 5.47 12.75
N VAL A 105 -8.14 4.74 11.75
CA VAL A 105 -7.39 5.34 10.63
C VAL A 105 -8.27 6.22 9.74
N PRO A 106 -9.51 5.83 9.36
CA PRO A 106 -10.39 6.70 8.58
C PRO A 106 -10.64 8.06 9.25
N ALA A 107 -10.94 8.07 10.55
CA ALA A 107 -11.11 9.31 11.31
C ALA A 107 -9.84 10.19 11.30
N LEU A 108 -8.66 9.59 11.43
CA LEU A 108 -7.38 10.32 11.30
C LEU A 108 -7.14 10.87 9.89
N CYS A 109 -7.69 10.23 8.86
CA CYS A 109 -7.61 10.75 7.49
C CYS A 109 -8.54 11.94 7.31
N GLU A 110 -9.75 11.89 7.87
CA GLU A 110 -10.72 12.99 7.87
C GLU A 110 -10.19 14.23 8.60
N ASP A 111 -9.61 14.06 9.80
CA ASP A 111 -9.00 15.15 10.58
C ASP A 111 -7.87 15.89 9.83
N LYS A 112 -7.28 15.24 8.82
CA LYS A 112 -6.15 15.78 8.05
C LYS A 112 -6.47 16.03 6.58
N ASP A 113 -7.74 15.94 6.20
CA ASP A 113 -8.19 16.08 4.80
C ASP A 113 -7.44 15.15 3.82
N LEU A 114 -7.07 13.94 4.27
CA LEU A 114 -6.40 12.94 3.45
C LEU A 114 -7.44 12.07 2.72
N PRO A 115 -7.42 12.01 1.37
CA PRO A 115 -8.32 11.14 0.63
C PRO A 115 -8.01 9.67 0.94
N TYR A 116 -9.04 8.90 1.27
CA TYR A 116 -8.90 7.49 1.56
C TYR A 116 -9.93 6.62 0.83
N VAL A 117 -9.58 5.35 0.64
CA VAL A 117 -10.47 4.38 -0.02
C VAL A 117 -10.20 2.96 0.47
N PHE A 118 -11.25 2.16 0.57
CA PHE A 118 -11.14 0.74 0.89
C PHE A 118 -11.02 -0.11 -0.37
N THR A 119 -10.23 -1.17 -0.28
CA THR A 119 -10.19 -2.27 -1.24
C THR A 119 -10.58 -3.55 -0.51
N PRO A 120 -11.19 -4.54 -1.18
CA PRO A 120 -11.81 -5.63 -0.45
C PRO A 120 -10.79 -6.61 0.14
N SER A 121 -9.56 -6.71 -0.40
CA SER A 121 -8.59 -7.71 0.02
C SER A 121 -7.21 -7.15 0.38
N ARG A 122 -6.74 -7.48 1.60
CA ARG A 122 -5.37 -7.25 2.08
C ARG A 122 -4.32 -8.05 1.31
N LYS A 123 -4.70 -9.20 0.74
CA LYS A 123 -3.81 -9.99 -0.11
C LYS A 123 -3.50 -9.22 -1.39
N HIS A 124 -4.53 -8.68 -2.04
CA HIS A 124 -4.38 -7.92 -3.29
C HIS A 124 -3.55 -6.66 -3.12
N LEU A 125 -3.68 -5.98 -1.97
CA LEU A 125 -2.82 -4.85 -1.64
C LEU A 125 -1.34 -5.24 -1.50
N GLY A 126 -1.05 -6.34 -0.80
CA GLY A 126 0.31 -6.85 -0.67
C GLY A 126 0.92 -7.20 -2.03
N LEU A 127 0.17 -7.92 -2.87
CA LEU A 127 0.59 -8.30 -4.22
C LEU A 127 0.83 -7.07 -5.12
N ALA A 128 -0.06 -6.07 -5.06
CA ALA A 128 0.10 -4.82 -5.80
C ALA A 128 1.36 -4.05 -5.37
N ALA A 129 1.71 -4.12 -4.09
CA ALA A 129 2.91 -3.52 -3.52
C ALA A 129 4.21 -4.29 -3.84
N GLY A 130 4.11 -5.47 -4.45
CA GLY A 130 5.25 -6.31 -4.78
C GLY A 130 5.68 -7.26 -3.65
N HIS A 131 4.80 -7.56 -2.70
CA HIS A 131 5.10 -8.43 -1.56
C HIS A 131 4.17 -9.64 -1.51
N LYS A 132 4.72 -10.82 -1.17
CA LYS A 132 3.91 -12.02 -0.86
C LYS A 132 3.11 -11.86 0.45
N ARG A 133 3.58 -10.99 1.34
CA ARG A 133 2.91 -10.71 2.62
C ARG A 133 1.73 -9.76 2.40
N PRO A 134 0.53 -10.06 2.96
CA PRO A 134 -0.62 -9.18 2.86
C PRO A 134 -0.35 -7.83 3.53
N SER A 135 -0.92 -6.77 2.98
CA SER A 135 -0.80 -5.41 3.51
C SER A 135 -2.17 -4.88 3.88
N ILE A 136 -2.27 -4.29 5.08
CA ILE A 136 -3.53 -3.79 5.65
C ILE A 136 -3.80 -2.34 5.20
N LEU A 137 -2.73 -1.54 5.18
CA LEU A 137 -2.76 -0.09 4.96
C LEU A 137 -1.60 0.29 4.06
N LEU A 138 -1.87 1.20 3.12
CA LEU A 138 -0.84 1.85 2.32
C LEU A 138 -1.11 3.35 2.26
N LEU A 139 -0.06 4.15 2.21
CA LEU A 139 -0.13 5.55 1.84
C LEU A 139 0.74 5.75 0.60
N VAL A 140 0.12 6.20 -0.48
CA VAL A 140 0.78 6.52 -1.74
C VAL A 140 0.95 8.03 -1.82
N LYS A 141 2.19 8.47 -2.00
CA LYS A 141 2.52 9.89 -2.22
C LYS A 141 2.49 10.21 -3.70
N GLU A 142 2.30 11.48 -4.02
CA GLU A 142 2.39 11.96 -5.39
C GLU A 142 3.84 11.90 -5.90
N HIS A 143 4.02 11.51 -7.17
CA HIS A 143 5.31 11.47 -7.87
C HIS A 143 5.11 11.75 -9.35
N GLU A 144 6.14 12.29 -10.01
CA GLU A 144 6.10 12.71 -11.41
C GLU A 144 5.79 11.54 -12.37
N ASP A 145 6.37 10.35 -12.16
CA ASP A 145 6.21 9.18 -13.04
C ASP A 145 4.78 8.62 -13.15
N TYR A 146 3.92 8.99 -12.22
CA TYR A 146 2.53 8.52 -12.17
C TYR A 146 1.54 9.59 -11.74
N ALA A 147 1.92 10.86 -11.87
CA ALA A 147 1.08 12.01 -11.50
C ALA A 147 -0.29 11.96 -12.17
N GLU A 148 -0.35 11.63 -13.47
CA GLU A 148 -1.62 11.49 -14.20
C GLU A 148 -2.55 10.45 -13.57
N LEU A 149 -2.02 9.26 -13.26
CA LEU A 149 -2.79 8.17 -12.66
C LEU A 149 -3.17 8.51 -11.21
N TYR A 150 -2.29 9.18 -10.48
CA TYR A 150 -2.52 9.61 -9.11
C TYR A 150 -3.67 10.62 -9.05
N ASN A 151 -3.65 11.63 -9.92
CA ASN A 151 -4.70 12.66 -9.99
C ASN A 151 -6.04 12.07 -10.42
N GLU A 152 -6.05 11.20 -11.42
CA GLU A 152 -7.28 10.51 -11.84
C GLU A 152 -7.89 9.68 -10.70
N VAL A 153 -7.06 8.93 -9.97
CA VAL A 153 -7.52 8.14 -8.81
C VAL A 153 -8.02 9.06 -7.69
N ARG A 154 -7.31 10.15 -7.41
CA ARG A 154 -7.70 11.13 -6.39
C ARG A 154 -9.06 11.75 -6.69
N GLU A 155 -9.30 12.17 -7.92
CA GLU A 155 -10.59 12.70 -8.36
C GLU A 155 -11.69 11.66 -8.21
N GLN A 156 -11.43 10.41 -8.62
CA GLN A 156 -12.40 9.33 -8.48
C GLN A 156 -12.75 9.01 -7.02
N ILE A 157 -11.78 9.13 -6.10
CA ILE A 157 -12.02 8.97 -4.66
C ILE A 157 -12.85 10.12 -4.12
N ASN A 158 -12.58 11.36 -4.51
CA ASN A 158 -13.35 12.52 -4.07
C ASN A 158 -14.80 12.51 -4.59
N LEU A 159 -15.07 11.80 -5.69
CA LEU A 159 -16.42 11.59 -6.22
C LEU A 159 -17.19 10.48 -5.48
N LEU A 160 -16.52 9.67 -4.65
CA LEU A 160 -17.20 8.69 -3.82
C LEU A 160 -18.03 9.44 -2.76
N PRO A 161 -19.24 8.96 -2.46
CA PRO A 161 -20.10 9.64 -1.51
C PRO A 161 -19.37 9.77 -0.17
N PRO A 162 -19.38 10.97 0.45
CA PRO A 162 -18.91 11.12 1.82
C PRO A 162 -19.72 10.18 2.71
N ILE A 163 -19.05 9.55 3.66
CA ILE A 163 -19.70 8.68 4.64
C ILE A 163 -20.65 9.57 5.44
N ALA A 164 -21.96 9.35 5.29
CA ALA A 164 -23.02 10.06 6.01
C ALA A 164 -23.37 9.32 7.30
#